data_AF-A0A967YC65-F1
#
_entry.id   AF-A0A967YC65-F1
#
_cell.length_a   1.000
_cell.length_b   1.000
_cell.length_c   1.000
_cell.angle_alpha   90.00
_cell.angle_beta   90.00
_cell.angle_gamma   90.00
#
_symmetry.space_group_name_H-M   'P 1'
#
loop_
_entity.id
_entity.type
_entity.pdbx_description
1 polymer ?
#
loop_
_entity_poly.entity_id
_entity_poly.type
_entity_poly.pdbx_seq_one_letter_code
_entity_poly.pdbx_strand_id
1 'polypeptide(L)' 'MGTKQPDYQDEILDEIDEKITEPPMYKVLLHNDDYTTKAFVVEILIAIFNKSIDEATRLMWQVHRTGVGVCGVYPY' A
#
# COMPACT_ATOMS: atom_id res chain seq x y z
N MET A 1 3.97 -23.04 54.77
CA MET A 1 3.71 -23.41 53.37
C MET A 1 3.22 -22.15 52.67
N GLY A 2 4.13 -21.27 52.26
CA GLY A 2 4.63 -21.22 50.87
C GLY A 2 3.90 -20.08 50.16
N THR A 3 4.34 -18.84 50.37
CA THR A 3 3.81 -17.66 49.67
C THR A 3 4.05 -17.85 48.17
N LYS A 4 2.98 -17.98 47.37
CA LYS A 4 3.09 -17.97 45.92
C LYS A 4 3.75 -16.63 45.53
N GLN A 5 4.97 -16.69 45.03
CA GLN A 5 5.58 -15.54 44.37
C GLN A 5 4.73 -15.27 43.12
N PRO A 6 4.30 -14.02 42.87
CA PRO A 6 3.66 -13.69 41.61
C PRO A 6 4.66 -14.01 40.49
N ASP A 7 4.22 -14.82 39.54
CA ASP A 7 5.01 -15.19 38.38
C ASP A 7 5.03 -13.99 37.43
N TYR A 8 5.96 -13.08 37.69
CA TYR A 8 6.13 -11.84 36.93
C TYR A 8 6.34 -12.10 35.42
N GLN A 9 6.70 -13.32 35.00
CA GLN A 9 6.87 -13.66 33.59
C GLN A 9 5.54 -13.75 32.85
N ASP A 10 4.50 -14.31 33.47
CA ASP A 10 3.17 -14.44 32.85
C ASP A 10 2.48 -13.08 32.67
N GLU A 11 2.57 -12.19 33.67
CA GLU A 11 2.00 -10.84 33.58
C GLU A 11 2.70 -9.98 32.51
N ILE A 12 4.02 -10.14 32.34
CA ILE A 12 4.76 -9.44 31.28
C ILE A 12 4.34 -9.96 29.91
N LEU A 13 4.13 -11.28 29.74
CA LEU A 13 3.73 -11.89 28.47
C LEU A 13 2.33 -11.43 28.01
N ASP A 14 1.39 -11.27 28.94
CA ASP A 14 0.04 -10.79 28.65
C ASP A 14 0.01 -9.31 28.21
N GLU A 15 0.94 -8.47 28.69
CA GLU A 15 1.09 -7.07 28.24
C GLU A 15 1.69 -6.94 26.83
N ILE A 16 2.45 -7.93 26.35
CA ILE A 16 3.08 -7.91 25.01
C ILE A 16 2.17 -8.46 23.91
N ASP A 17 1.02 -9.05 24.26
CA ASP A 17 0.03 -9.56 23.31
C ASP A 17 -0.94 -8.44 22.84
N GLU A 18 -0.43 -7.20 22.73
CA GLU A 18 -1.01 -6.22 21.81
C GLU A 18 -0.94 -6.84 20.41
N LYS A 19 -2.08 -7.33 19.91
CA LYS A 19 -2.22 -7.95 18.58
C LYS A 19 -1.50 -7.14 17.51
N ILE A 20 -0.26 -7.55 17.22
CA ILE A 20 0.51 -7.01 16.11
C ILE A 20 -0.22 -7.48 14.84
N THR A 21 -0.97 -6.56 14.25
CA THR A 21 -1.69 -6.79 12.99
C THR A 21 -0.94 -6.12 11.86
N GLU A 22 -0.95 -6.76 10.69
CA GLU A 22 -0.34 -6.15 9.51
C GLU A 22 -1.05 -4.83 9.17
N PRO A 23 -0.32 -3.78 8.76
CA PRO A 23 -0.92 -2.52 8.35
C PRO A 23 -1.94 -2.70 7.22
N PRO A 24 -3.07 -1.98 7.24
CA PRO A 24 -4.03 -2.04 6.15
C PRO A 24 -3.41 -1.54 4.84
N MET A 25 -3.65 -2.28 3.76
CA MET A 25 -3.13 -1.96 2.43
C MET A 25 -4.15 -1.16 1.60
N TYR A 26 -3.69 -0.12 0.92
CA TYR A 26 -4.51 0.80 0.13
C TYR A 26 -4.09 0.82 -1.33
N LYS A 27 -5.08 0.88 -2.24
CA LYS A 27 -4.85 1.03 -3.68
C LYS A 27 -4.72 2.50 -4.03
N VAL A 28 -3.67 2.86 -4.75
CA VAL A 28 -3.55 4.18 -5.39
C VAL A 28 -4.17 4.10 -6.78
N LEU A 29 -5.25 4.84 -6.98
CA LEU A 29 -6.01 4.87 -8.22
C LEU A 29 -5.63 6.09 -9.05
N LEU A 30 -5.43 5.88 -10.35
CA LEU A 30 -5.31 6.96 -11.33
C LEU A 30 -6.59 7.01 -12.17
N HIS A 31 -7.25 8.16 -12.13
CA HIS A 31 -8.44 8.45 -12.92
C HIS A 31 -8.06 9.13 -14.24
N ASN A 32 -8.78 8.81 -15.31
CA ASN A 32 -8.65 9.50 -16.58
C ASN A 32 -9.28 10.90 -16.50
N ASP A 33 -8.71 11.82 -17.26
CA ASP A 33 -9.25 13.15 -17.53
C ASP A 33 -8.93 13.58 -18.98
N ASP A 34 -9.47 14.71 -19.42
CA ASP A 34 -9.38 15.18 -20.82
C ASP A 34 -8.27 16.22 -21.06
N TYR A 35 -7.45 16.54 -20.06
CA TYR A 35 -6.43 17.60 -20.11
C TYR A 35 -5.00 17.09 -19.94
N THR A 36 -4.79 16.09 -19.10
CA THR A 36 -3.46 15.57 -18.79
C THR A 36 -2.89 14.80 -19.98
N THR A 37 -1.67 15.15 -20.40
CA THR A 37 -1.04 14.47 -21.53
C THR A 37 -0.64 13.03 -21.18
N LYS A 38 -0.75 12.12 -22.16
CA LYS A 38 -0.35 10.72 -22.01
C LYS A 38 1.12 10.55 -21.62
N ALA A 39 2.00 11.41 -22.17
CA ALA A 39 3.42 11.40 -21.85
C ALA A 39 3.67 11.74 -20.37
N PHE A 40 3.00 12.77 -19.86
CA PHE A 40 3.08 13.14 -18.44
C PHE A 40 2.61 12.02 -17.51
N VAL A 41 1.53 11.32 -17.85
CA VAL A 41 1.06 10.16 -17.08
C VAL A 41 2.12 9.06 -17.03
N VAL A 42 2.75 8.75 -18.17
CA VAL A 42 3.82 7.73 -18.23
C VAL A 42 5.01 8.14 -17.37
N GLU A 43 5.42 9.42 -17.41
CA GLU A 43 6.50 9.94 -16.56
C GLU A 43 6.20 9.78 -15.07
N ILE A 44 4.97 10.10 -14.63
CA ILE A 44 4.56 9.91 -13.23
C ILE A 44 4.59 8.43 -12.82
N LEU A 45 4.11 7.54 -13.68
CA LEU A 45 4.09 6.09 -13.41
C LEU A 45 5.50 5.53 -13.26
N ILE A 46 6.47 6.06 -14.01
CA ILE A 46 7.88 5.68 -13.89
C ILE A 46 8.51 6.29 -12.62
N ALA A 47 8.36 7.60 -12.43
CA ALA A 47 9.09 8.34 -11.40
C ALA A 47 8.58 8.08 -9.97
N ILE A 48 7.26 7.86 -9.80
CA ILE A 48 6.63 7.73 -8.49
C ILE A 48 6.30 6.28 -8.15
N PHE A 49 5.84 5.51 -9.14
CA PHE A 49 5.36 4.14 -8.94
C PHE A 49 6.36 3.07 -9.42
N ASN A 50 7.56 3.49 -9.81
CA ASN A 50 8.66 2.64 -10.27
C ASN A 50 8.25 1.63 -11.36
N LYS A 51 7.31 2.02 -12.23
CA LYS A 51 6.92 1.19 -13.37
C LYS A 51 8.01 1.24 -14.43
N SER A 52 8.22 0.11 -15.10
CA SER A 52 8.94 0.13 -16.37
C SER A 52 8.19 0.95 -17.42
N ILE A 53 8.89 1.41 -18.46
CA ILE A 53 8.28 2.17 -19.55
C ILE A 53 7.10 1.41 -20.19
N ASP A 54 7.26 0.10 -20.40
CA ASP A 54 6.23 -0.76 -20.99
C ASP A 54 5.00 -0.88 -20.09
N GLU A 55 5.19 -1.10 -18.78
CA GLU A 55 4.11 -1.17 -17.81
C GLU A 55 3.38 0.18 -17.68
N ALA A 56 4.13 1.27 -17.58
CA ALA A 56 3.58 2.62 -17.50
C ALA A 56 2.75 2.96 -18.74
N THR A 57 3.25 2.63 -19.93
CA THR A 57 2.55 2.86 -21.19
C THR A 57 1.27 2.04 -21.29
N ARG A 58 1.31 0.75 -20.91
CA ARG A 58 0.12 -0.12 -20.89
C ARG A 58 -0.92 0.38 -19.90
N LEU A 59 -0.51 0.74 -18.68
CA LEU A 59 -1.40 1.24 -17.64
C LEU A 59 -2.04 2.57 -18.04
N MET A 60 -1.25 3.49 -18.61
CA MET A 60 -1.77 4.75 -19.14
C MET A 60 -2.87 4.52 -20.19
N TRP A 61 -2.64 3.61 -21.16
CA TRP A 61 -3.66 3.29 -22.16
C TRP A 61 -4.88 2.60 -21.56
N GLN A 62 -4.71 1.78 -20.53
CA GLN A 62 -5.82 1.20 -19.80
C GLN A 62 -6.67 2.30 -19.15
N VAL A 63 -6.06 3.17 -18.35
CA VAL A 63 -6.75 4.30 -17.69
C VAL A 63 -7.50 5.15 -18.72
N HIS A 64 -6.87 5.50 -19.83
CA HIS A 64 -7.48 6.28 -20.89
C HIS A 64 -8.75 5.64 -21.48
N ARG A 65 -8.81 4.31 -21.54
CA ARG A 65 -9.95 3.57 -22.11
C ARG A 65 -11.01 3.21 -21.07
N THR A 66 -10.61 2.92 -19.83
CA THR A 66 -11.49 2.38 -18.78
C THR A 66 -11.87 3.41 -17.72
N GLY A 67 -11.29 4.61 -17.77
CA GLY A 67 -11.56 5.72 -16.85
C GLY A 67 -10.78 5.66 -15.53
N VAL A 68 -10.26 4.49 -15.13
CA VAL A 68 -9.48 4.31 -13.90
C VAL A 68 -8.53 3.12 -13.99
N GLY A 69 -7.41 3.18 -13.27
CA GLY A 69 -6.42 2.09 -13.15
C GLY A 69 -5.69 2.13 -11.80
N VAL A 70 -5.14 0.98 -11.39
CA VAL A 70 -4.41 0.85 -10.11
C VAL A 70 -2.92 1.04 -10.36
N CYS A 71 -2.32 2.10 -9.81
CA CYS A 71 -0.89 2.37 -9.93
C CYS A 71 -0.05 1.45 -9.03
N GLY A 72 -0.52 1.21 -7.81
CA GLY A 72 0.14 0.39 -6.81
C GLY A 72 -0.72 0.16 -5.57
N VAL A 73 -0.21 -0.68 -4.66
CA VAL A 73 -0.84 -1.00 -3.38
C VAL A 73 0.21 -0.80 -2.28
N TYR A 74 -0.10 0.01 -1.28
CA TYR A 74 0.86 0.42 -0.25
C TYR A 74 0.20 0.44 1.15
N PRO A 75 0.97 0.25 2.24
CA PRO A 75 0.48 0.52 3.59
C PRO A 75 0.27 2.03 3.80
N TYR A 76 -0.57 2.40 4.77
CA TYR A 76 -0.76 3.79 5.23
C TYR A 76 0.23 4.15 6.36
#